data_AF-A0A0F8YPU6-F1
#
_entry.id   AF-A0A0F8YPU6-F1
#
_cell.length_a   1.000
_cell.length_b   1.000
_cell.length_c   1.000
_cell.angle_alpha   90.00
_cell.angle_beta   90.00
_cell.angle_gamma   90.00
#
_symmetry.space_group_name_H-M   'P 1'
#
loop_
_entity.id
_entity.type
_entity.pdbx_description
1 polymer ?
#
loop_
_entity_poly.entity_id
_entity_poly.type
_entity_poly.pdbx_seq_one_letter_code
_entity_poly.pdbx_strand_id
1 'polypeptide(L)'
;SSIINIKDADPVTVTLRWTDNGPVLPGSHYNLGEITPAGHVASLASTLLRDDDSSLAAAMKVMRAKSVQQAINAATDYVAPAQNLTLVDRDTIAMKTIGALPRRDAQHQSQGRMPSPGWIAENRWDGMMPYTANPEFIAPAGGILGNTNNKTVDRPFPNHVSFVWGDTQRVQRWQRLMQNREVHTRDSFIEAQLDTVSPTARALLPLIGAELWFTGEAAPDGTPERQRQRALDLLAGWSGEMNEHLPEPLIYAAWVRALQDRLIRDELGPLAEEFTHVQPLFVERAFRDVQGASKWCDVRQSAPVETCHDMARLALDDALLWINETWGTQLESLRWGDAHQATHDHPVLGDVPLLRYFVNIRQSTSGGDNTLQRWLTRGTGKDPFYNVHGAG
;
A
#
# COMPACT_ATOMS: atom_id res chain seq x y z
N SER A 1 17.78 23.42 -22.90
CA SER A 1 18.23 23.36 -21.49
C SER A 1 17.30 24.20 -20.65
N SER A 2 17.30 24.01 -19.33
CA SER A 2 16.61 24.88 -18.38
C SER A 2 17.61 25.34 -17.31
N ILE A 3 17.38 26.51 -16.71
CA ILE A 3 18.24 27.05 -15.65
C ILE A 3 17.44 27.03 -14.36
N ILE A 4 17.95 26.31 -13.37
CA ILE A 4 17.38 26.24 -12.02
C ILE A 4 18.14 27.23 -11.15
N ASN A 5 17.45 28.30 -10.74
CA ASN A 5 18.01 29.28 -9.81
C ASN A 5 17.99 28.70 -8.39
N ILE A 6 19.13 28.74 -7.71
CA ILE A 6 19.26 28.25 -6.33
C ILE A 6 19.50 29.46 -5.44
N LYS A 7 18.72 29.58 -4.37
CA LYS A 7 18.91 30.67 -3.41
C LYS A 7 20.31 30.55 -2.78
N ASP A 8 21.03 31.68 -2.75
CA ASP A 8 22.38 31.79 -2.17
C ASP A 8 23.44 30.86 -2.80
N ALA A 9 23.22 30.39 -4.04
CA ALA A 9 24.17 29.58 -4.79
C ALA A 9 24.10 29.85 -6.30
N ASP A 10 25.10 29.38 -7.04
CA ASP A 10 25.12 29.52 -8.50
C ASP A 10 23.98 28.74 -9.17
N PRO A 11 23.38 29.27 -10.24
CA PRO A 11 22.31 28.59 -10.95
C PRO A 11 22.82 27.33 -11.66
N VAL A 12 22.02 26.27 -11.64
CA VAL A 12 22.36 24.99 -12.29
C VAL A 12 21.65 24.90 -13.63
N THR A 13 22.42 24.72 -14.70
CA THR A 13 21.85 24.45 -16.03
C THR A 13 21.61 22.96 -16.21
N VAL A 14 20.36 22.57 -16.44
CA VAL A 14 19.96 21.19 -16.73
C VAL A 14 19.69 21.00 -18.22
N THR A 15 20.18 19.89 -18.78
CA THR A 15 19.88 19.50 -20.17
C THR A 15 18.69 18.57 -20.16
N LEU A 16 17.60 19.00 -20.79
CA LEU A 16 16.39 18.20 -20.94
C LEU A 16 16.43 17.50 -22.31
N ARG A 17 16.14 16.20 -22.32
CA ARG A 17 16.17 15.35 -23.53
C ARG A 17 14.86 14.56 -23.62
N TRP A 18 14.38 14.36 -24.84
CA TRP A 18 13.21 13.56 -25.14
C TRP A 18 13.52 12.57 -26.26
N THR A 19 12.89 11.41 -26.19
CA THR A 19 12.73 10.48 -27.30
C THR A 19 11.28 10.55 -27.78
N ASP A 20 10.94 9.82 -28.84
CA ASP A 20 9.54 9.66 -29.28
C ASP A 20 8.65 8.98 -28.20
N ASN A 21 9.25 8.32 -27.20
CA ASN A 21 8.55 7.65 -26.11
C ASN A 21 8.38 8.54 -24.86
N GLY A 22 8.98 9.74 -24.83
CA GLY A 22 8.88 10.68 -23.70
C GLY A 22 10.24 11.18 -23.19
N PRO A 23 10.27 11.86 -22.02
CA PRO A 23 11.50 12.40 -21.46
C PRO A 23 12.48 11.28 -21.12
N VAL A 24 13.77 11.58 -21.31
CA VAL A 24 14.88 10.72 -20.89
C VAL A 24 15.09 10.86 -19.39
N LEU A 25 15.05 9.74 -18.68
CA LEU A 25 15.33 9.68 -17.25
C LEU A 25 16.85 9.56 -17.02
N PRO A 26 17.44 10.32 -16.07
CA PRO A 26 18.83 10.15 -15.70
C PRO A 26 19.10 8.73 -15.19
N GLY A 27 20.21 8.11 -15.59
CA GLY A 27 20.57 6.75 -15.14
C GLY A 27 20.81 6.65 -13.63
N SER A 28 21.09 7.76 -12.95
CA SER A 28 21.22 7.83 -11.49
C SER A 28 19.88 7.73 -10.75
N HIS A 29 18.75 7.91 -11.44
CA HIS A 29 17.43 7.81 -10.82
C HIS A 29 17.01 6.34 -10.77
N TYR A 30 16.53 5.88 -9.61
CA TYR A 30 15.97 4.53 -9.43
C TYR A 30 16.88 3.40 -9.94
N ASN A 31 18.20 3.59 -9.85
CA ASN A 31 19.22 2.68 -10.37
C ASN A 31 19.03 2.26 -11.84
N LEU A 32 18.39 3.11 -12.66
CA LEU A 32 18.11 2.82 -14.06
C LEU A 32 19.39 2.53 -14.86
N GLY A 33 20.52 3.12 -14.48
CA GLY A 33 21.82 2.88 -15.08
C GLY A 33 22.32 1.43 -14.94
N GLU A 34 21.88 0.70 -13.90
CA GLU A 34 22.27 -0.70 -13.68
C GLU A 34 21.54 -1.66 -14.64
N ILE A 35 20.34 -1.27 -15.09
CA ILE A 35 19.48 -2.09 -15.96
C ILE A 35 19.41 -1.60 -17.41
N THR A 36 19.87 -0.38 -17.69
CA THR A 36 19.84 0.20 -19.05
C THR A 36 21.05 -0.29 -19.84
N PRO A 37 20.86 -0.95 -21.01
CA PRO A 37 21.98 -1.43 -21.82
C PRO A 37 22.90 -0.30 -22.30
N ALA A 38 24.19 -0.61 -22.50
CA ALA A 38 25.14 0.32 -23.08
C ALA A 38 24.64 0.87 -24.43
N GLY A 39 24.87 2.17 -24.68
CA GLY A 39 24.40 2.85 -25.89
C GLY A 39 22.91 3.19 -25.91
N HIS A 40 22.16 2.91 -24.84
CA HIS A 40 20.73 3.20 -24.72
C HIS A 40 20.43 4.19 -23.60
N VAL A 41 19.20 4.70 -23.59
CA VAL A 41 18.68 5.59 -22.54
C VAL A 41 17.34 5.07 -22.02
N ALA A 42 17.07 5.27 -20.73
CA ALA A 42 15.75 5.04 -20.16
C ALA A 42 14.83 6.23 -20.49
N SER A 43 13.62 5.96 -20.96
CA SER A 43 12.61 6.98 -21.23
C SER A 43 11.25 6.57 -20.69
N LEU A 44 10.39 7.54 -20.37
CA LEU A 44 9.10 7.30 -19.72
C LEU A 44 7.94 7.76 -20.60
N ALA A 45 7.11 6.81 -21.04
CA ALA A 45 5.79 7.09 -21.58
C ALA A 45 4.78 7.14 -20.43
N SER A 46 4.13 8.29 -20.22
CA SER A 46 3.13 8.49 -19.17
C SER A 46 1.98 9.36 -19.69
N THR A 47 0.74 9.00 -19.35
CA THR A 47 -0.44 9.81 -19.69
C THR A 47 -0.43 11.17 -18.99
N LEU A 48 0.29 11.31 -17.87
CA LEU A 48 0.51 12.57 -17.15
C LEU A 48 1.39 13.57 -17.90
N LEU A 49 2.12 13.12 -18.93
CA LEU A 49 3.04 13.95 -19.70
C LEU A 49 2.45 14.40 -21.03
N ARG A 50 1.14 14.20 -21.21
CA ARG A 50 0.46 14.57 -22.45
C ARG A 50 0.25 16.08 -22.54
N ASP A 51 0.59 16.60 -23.70
CA ASP A 51 0.50 18.00 -24.10
C ASP A 51 -0.95 18.47 -24.22
N ASP A 52 -1.87 17.54 -24.46
CA ASP A 52 -3.30 17.74 -24.66
C ASP A 52 -4.16 17.31 -23.46
N ASP A 53 -3.58 17.27 -22.26
CA ASP A 53 -4.30 16.92 -21.05
C ASP A 53 -5.43 17.92 -20.76
N SER A 54 -6.67 17.44 -20.80
CA SER A 54 -7.88 18.23 -20.52
C SER A 54 -8.60 17.82 -19.23
N SER A 55 -7.89 17.12 -18.34
CA SER A 55 -8.43 16.57 -17.08
C SER A 55 -9.03 17.64 -16.19
N LEU A 56 -8.41 18.81 -16.08
CA LEU A 56 -8.97 19.94 -15.30
C LEU A 56 -10.29 20.43 -15.89
N ALA A 57 -10.37 20.58 -17.22
CA ALA A 57 -11.60 20.98 -17.89
C ALA A 57 -12.71 19.93 -17.71
N ALA A 58 -12.37 18.65 -17.85
CA ALA A 58 -13.28 17.54 -17.59
C ALA A 58 -13.79 17.55 -16.13
N ALA A 59 -12.90 17.72 -15.15
CA ALA A 59 -13.28 17.83 -13.74
C ALA A 59 -14.23 19.01 -13.48
N MET A 60 -13.97 20.18 -14.09
CA MET A 60 -14.87 21.33 -14.00
C MET A 60 -16.25 21.06 -14.63
N LYS A 61 -16.32 20.28 -15.73
CA LYS A 61 -17.59 19.84 -16.33
C LYS A 61 -18.33 18.86 -15.42
N VAL A 62 -17.62 17.90 -14.81
CA VAL A 62 -18.18 16.93 -13.85
C VAL A 62 -18.81 17.65 -12.66
N MET A 63 -18.15 18.65 -12.08
CA MET A 63 -18.71 19.44 -10.97
C MET A 63 -20.03 20.17 -11.31
N ARG A 64 -20.30 20.41 -12.60
CA ARG A 64 -21.51 21.09 -13.06
C ARG A 64 -22.62 20.12 -13.49
N ALA A 65 -22.32 18.83 -13.59
CA ALA A 65 -23.28 17.81 -14.01
C ALA A 65 -24.47 17.72 -13.03
N LYS A 66 -25.65 17.41 -13.57
CA LYS A 66 -26.92 17.32 -12.81
C LYS A 66 -27.48 15.90 -12.75
N SER A 67 -26.78 14.94 -13.34
CA SER A 67 -27.07 13.51 -13.26
C SER A 67 -25.78 12.70 -13.39
N VAL A 68 -25.84 11.45 -12.94
CA VAL A 68 -24.77 10.46 -13.10
C VAL A 68 -24.35 10.34 -14.57
N GLN A 69 -25.31 10.25 -15.50
CA GLN A 69 -25.00 10.12 -16.92
C GLN A 69 -24.28 11.36 -17.48
N GLN A 70 -24.70 12.57 -17.08
CA GLN A 70 -24.01 13.80 -17.47
C GLN A 70 -22.58 13.84 -16.92
N ALA A 71 -22.37 13.37 -15.69
CA ALA A 71 -21.04 13.33 -15.08
C ALA A 71 -20.13 12.32 -15.78
N ILE A 72 -20.62 11.12 -16.11
CA ILE A 72 -19.86 10.12 -16.89
C ILE A 72 -19.48 10.71 -18.26
N ASN A 73 -20.43 11.31 -18.97
CA ASN A 73 -20.16 11.90 -20.28
C ASN A 73 -19.14 13.06 -20.18
N ALA A 74 -19.26 13.92 -19.17
CA ALA A 74 -18.35 15.02 -18.91
C ALA A 74 -16.92 14.57 -18.59
N ALA A 75 -16.76 13.38 -18.01
CA ALA A 75 -15.48 12.80 -17.68
C ALA A 75 -14.77 12.10 -18.85
N THR A 76 -15.38 12.03 -20.05
CA THR A 76 -14.77 11.43 -21.25
C THR A 76 -13.43 12.06 -21.60
N ASP A 77 -13.31 13.38 -21.42
CA ASP A 77 -12.11 14.16 -21.73
C ASP A 77 -11.04 14.06 -20.62
N TYR A 78 -11.31 13.34 -19.52
CA TYR A 78 -10.37 13.24 -18.42
C TYR A 78 -9.21 12.29 -18.80
N VAL A 79 -7.97 12.79 -18.76
CA VAL A 79 -6.77 12.10 -19.27
C VAL A 79 -5.95 11.44 -18.18
N ALA A 80 -5.58 12.15 -17.11
CA ALA A 80 -4.70 11.63 -16.07
C ALA A 80 -4.82 12.42 -14.74
N PRO A 81 -4.46 11.82 -13.60
CA PRO A 81 -4.18 10.39 -13.40
C PRO A 81 -5.48 9.56 -13.46
N ALA A 82 -5.39 8.30 -13.89
CA ALA A 82 -6.57 7.43 -13.91
C ALA A 82 -7.14 7.21 -12.49
N GLN A 83 -8.46 7.31 -12.35
CA GLN A 83 -9.16 7.28 -11.06
C GLN A 83 -10.50 6.56 -11.16
N ASN A 84 -10.99 5.99 -10.05
CA ASN A 84 -12.37 5.53 -9.94
C ASN A 84 -13.24 6.69 -9.45
N LEU A 85 -14.03 7.26 -10.35
CA LEU A 85 -15.02 8.30 -10.04
C LEU A 85 -16.31 7.65 -9.53
N THR A 86 -16.62 7.86 -8.26
CA THR A 86 -17.89 7.41 -7.65
C THR A 86 -18.91 8.54 -7.70
N LEU A 87 -20.11 8.25 -8.19
CA LEU A 87 -21.16 9.21 -8.50
C LEU A 87 -22.48 8.79 -7.87
N VAL A 88 -23.26 9.79 -7.47
CA VAL A 88 -24.64 9.61 -7.00
C VAL A 88 -25.46 10.82 -7.47
N ASP A 89 -26.68 10.56 -7.94
CA ASP A 89 -27.72 11.57 -8.12
C ASP A 89 -28.99 11.16 -7.36
N ARG A 90 -30.14 11.76 -7.71
CA ARG A 90 -31.41 11.49 -7.02
C ARG A 90 -31.85 10.02 -7.13
N ASP A 91 -31.55 9.38 -8.25
CA ASP A 91 -32.17 8.11 -8.63
C ASP A 91 -31.13 7.01 -8.88
N THR A 92 -29.84 7.34 -9.00
CA THR A 92 -28.80 6.40 -9.45
C THR A 92 -27.46 6.61 -8.75
N ILE A 93 -26.75 5.50 -8.53
CA ILE A 93 -25.33 5.48 -8.19
C ILE A 93 -24.51 4.89 -9.34
N ALA A 94 -23.27 5.34 -9.50
CA ALA A 94 -22.34 4.74 -10.42
C ALA A 94 -20.89 4.82 -9.95
N MET A 95 -20.05 3.95 -10.52
CA MET A 95 -18.61 4.03 -10.41
C MET A 95 -18.02 3.88 -11.81
N LYS A 96 -17.22 4.85 -12.24
CA LYS A 96 -16.59 4.88 -13.56
C LYS A 96 -15.09 5.08 -13.42
N THR A 97 -14.29 4.24 -14.05
CA THR A 97 -12.87 4.52 -14.20
C THR A 97 -12.69 5.63 -15.25
N ILE A 98 -12.13 6.76 -14.84
CA ILE A 98 -11.80 7.91 -15.70
C ILE A 98 -10.29 7.97 -15.91
N GLY A 99 -9.83 8.64 -16.97
CA GLY A 99 -8.43 8.63 -17.38
C GLY A 99 -8.18 7.78 -18.63
N ALA A 100 -7.14 8.17 -19.37
CA ALA A 100 -6.70 7.49 -20.57
C ALA A 100 -5.94 6.21 -20.23
N LEU A 101 -6.30 5.11 -20.88
CA LEU A 101 -5.60 3.83 -20.79
C LEU A 101 -4.85 3.57 -22.09
N PRO A 102 -3.52 3.45 -22.09
CA PRO A 102 -2.76 3.17 -23.30
C PRO A 102 -3.14 1.83 -23.94
N ARG A 103 -3.35 1.83 -25.26
CA ARG A 103 -3.52 0.60 -26.02
C ARG A 103 -2.14 0.01 -26.31
N ARG A 104 -1.95 -1.27 -25.94
CA ARG A 104 -0.70 -2.01 -26.14
C ARG A 104 -0.93 -3.20 -27.06
N ASP A 105 0.11 -3.57 -27.81
CA ASP A 105 0.10 -4.78 -28.61
C ASP A 105 0.07 -6.03 -27.71
N ALA A 106 -0.64 -7.07 -28.12
CA ALA A 106 -0.69 -8.35 -27.40
C ALA A 106 0.69 -9.04 -27.30
N GLN A 107 1.61 -8.71 -28.22
CA GLN A 107 2.98 -9.21 -28.29
C GLN A 107 3.98 -8.34 -27.52
N HIS A 108 3.53 -7.32 -26.76
CA HIS A 108 4.40 -6.48 -25.93
C HIS A 108 5.23 -7.34 -24.98
N GLN A 109 6.56 -7.26 -25.09
CA GLN A 109 7.48 -8.24 -24.51
C GLN A 109 7.35 -8.38 -22.98
N SER A 110 7.19 -7.25 -22.28
CA SER A 110 7.00 -7.24 -20.82
C SER A 110 5.55 -7.12 -20.36
N GLN A 111 4.59 -7.05 -21.29
CA GLN A 111 3.19 -6.68 -21.01
C GLN A 111 3.05 -5.35 -20.21
N GLY A 112 4.07 -4.49 -20.23
CA GLY A 112 4.10 -3.25 -19.42
C GLY A 112 4.46 -3.46 -17.94
N ARG A 113 4.96 -4.64 -17.55
CA ARG A 113 5.36 -4.97 -16.16
C ARG A 113 6.82 -4.62 -15.86
N MET A 114 7.64 -4.45 -16.89
CA MET A 114 9.07 -4.13 -16.81
C MET A 114 9.45 -3.19 -17.96
N PRO A 115 10.55 -2.43 -17.86
CA PRO A 115 11.10 -1.68 -18.98
C PRO A 115 11.28 -2.57 -20.22
N SER A 116 10.99 -2.02 -21.40
CA SER A 116 11.07 -2.73 -22.67
C SER A 116 11.78 -1.90 -23.73
N PRO A 117 12.43 -2.53 -24.73
CA PRO A 117 13.04 -1.84 -25.87
C PRO A 117 12.07 -0.90 -26.58
N GLY A 118 12.30 0.41 -26.46
CA GLY A 118 11.41 1.45 -26.99
C GLY A 118 11.49 1.66 -28.51
N TRP A 119 12.43 1.02 -29.20
CA TRP A 119 12.55 1.04 -30.66
C TRP A 119 11.74 -0.08 -31.35
N ILE A 120 11.23 -1.06 -30.59
CA ILE A 120 10.37 -2.13 -31.10
C ILE A 120 8.93 -1.60 -31.16
N ALA A 121 8.27 -1.74 -32.30
CA ALA A 121 6.96 -1.15 -32.53
C ALA A 121 5.89 -1.69 -31.56
N GLU A 122 5.92 -3.00 -31.30
CA GLU A 122 5.00 -3.75 -30.44
C GLU A 122 5.10 -3.34 -28.96
N ASN A 123 6.22 -2.73 -28.55
CA ASN A 123 6.41 -2.23 -27.18
C ASN A 123 5.94 -0.77 -27.02
N ARG A 124 5.60 -0.07 -28.11
CA ARG A 124 5.10 1.30 -28.07
C ARG A 124 3.59 1.31 -27.89
N TRP A 125 3.06 2.42 -27.39
CA TRP A 125 1.61 2.61 -27.33
C TRP A 125 1.04 2.84 -28.72
N ASP A 126 -0.03 2.11 -29.05
CA ASP A 126 -0.82 2.34 -30.25
C ASP A 126 -2.00 3.25 -29.90
N GLY A 127 -1.72 4.49 -29.51
CA GLY A 127 -2.74 5.40 -29.00
C GLY A 127 -3.39 4.94 -27.68
N MET A 128 -4.67 5.25 -27.51
CA MET A 128 -5.42 4.99 -26.28
C MET A 128 -6.59 4.04 -26.53
N MET A 129 -6.98 3.32 -25.49
CA MET A 129 -8.25 2.60 -25.43
C MET A 129 -9.40 3.62 -25.48
N PRO A 130 -10.54 3.30 -26.15
CA PRO A 130 -11.70 4.16 -26.11
C PRO A 130 -12.25 4.26 -24.68
N TYR A 131 -12.79 5.41 -24.29
CA TYR A 131 -13.36 5.64 -22.94
C TYR A 131 -14.46 4.63 -22.56
N THR A 132 -15.17 4.08 -23.54
CA THR A 132 -16.17 3.02 -23.35
C THR A 132 -15.56 1.69 -22.89
N ALA A 133 -14.26 1.46 -23.08
CA ALA A 133 -13.57 0.29 -22.57
C ALA A 133 -13.26 0.40 -21.06
N ASN A 134 -13.21 1.61 -20.50
CA ASN A 134 -12.95 1.80 -19.08
C ASN A 134 -14.08 1.19 -18.23
N PRO A 135 -13.75 0.48 -17.12
CA PRO A 135 -14.74 -0.12 -16.23
C PRO A 135 -15.84 0.85 -15.80
N GLU A 136 -17.08 0.37 -15.84
CA GLU A 136 -18.28 1.15 -15.54
C GLU A 136 -19.30 0.26 -14.85
N PHE A 137 -19.87 0.79 -13.77
CA PHE A 137 -20.90 0.14 -12.98
C PHE A 137 -21.99 1.17 -12.69
N ILE A 138 -23.19 1.00 -13.23
CA ILE A 138 -24.33 1.91 -13.04
C ILE A 138 -25.47 1.10 -12.42
N ALA A 139 -26.07 1.62 -11.35
CA ALA A 139 -27.20 1.01 -10.65
C ALA A 139 -27.04 -0.52 -10.44
N PRO A 140 -26.00 -0.98 -9.74
CA PRO A 140 -25.80 -2.42 -9.55
C PRO A 140 -26.99 -3.05 -8.84
N ALA A 141 -27.32 -4.30 -9.17
CA ALA A 141 -28.46 -5.01 -8.59
C ALA A 141 -28.42 -5.09 -7.05
N GLY A 142 -27.22 -5.12 -6.45
CA GLY A 142 -27.03 -5.13 -4.99
C GLY A 142 -27.18 -3.76 -4.32
N GLY A 143 -27.43 -2.68 -5.07
CA GLY A 143 -27.70 -1.34 -4.51
C GLY A 143 -26.52 -0.63 -3.84
N ILE A 144 -25.32 -1.24 -3.84
CA ILE A 144 -24.12 -0.70 -3.17
C ILE A 144 -22.94 -0.71 -4.15
N LEU A 145 -22.16 0.38 -4.13
CA LEU A 145 -20.87 0.50 -4.81
C LEU A 145 -19.81 0.94 -3.80
N GLY A 146 -18.60 0.40 -3.95
CA GLY A 146 -17.45 0.86 -3.21
C GLY A 146 -16.16 0.29 -3.79
N ASN A 147 -15.07 0.98 -3.48
CA ASN A 147 -13.74 0.60 -3.89
C ASN A 147 -12.75 0.99 -2.80
N THR A 148 -11.86 0.06 -2.47
CA THR A 148 -10.76 0.27 -1.54
C THR A 148 -9.43 0.20 -2.29
N ASN A 149 -9.37 0.64 -3.56
CA ASN A 149 -8.28 0.37 -4.51
C ASN A 149 -8.12 -1.11 -4.91
N ASN A 150 -9.15 -1.93 -4.63
CA ASN A 150 -9.21 -3.33 -5.03
C ASN A 150 -9.43 -3.50 -6.55
N LYS A 151 -9.12 -4.71 -7.04
CA LYS A 151 -9.39 -5.13 -8.43
C LYS A 151 -10.87 -4.98 -8.77
N THR A 152 -11.16 -4.26 -9.86
CA THR A 152 -12.53 -3.97 -10.32
C THR A 152 -12.98 -4.86 -11.47
N VAL A 153 -12.07 -5.27 -12.34
CA VAL A 153 -12.35 -6.14 -13.49
C VAL A 153 -11.24 -7.17 -13.67
N ASP A 154 -11.59 -8.34 -14.20
CA ASP A 154 -10.63 -9.37 -14.59
C ASP A 154 -10.65 -9.56 -16.10
N ARG A 155 -9.64 -8.98 -16.78
CA ARG A 155 -9.49 -9.04 -18.24
C ARG A 155 -8.04 -9.43 -18.55
N PRO A 156 -7.82 -10.29 -19.55
CA PRO A 156 -6.46 -10.66 -19.96
C PRO A 156 -5.75 -9.47 -20.63
N PHE A 157 -4.42 -9.49 -20.63
CA PHE A 157 -3.62 -8.60 -21.45
C PHE A 157 -3.97 -8.79 -22.95
N PRO A 158 -4.04 -7.71 -23.76
CA PRO A 158 -3.76 -6.31 -23.44
C PRO A 158 -4.95 -5.53 -22.83
N ASN A 159 -6.13 -6.12 -22.71
CA ASN A 159 -7.37 -5.45 -22.26
C ASN A 159 -7.51 -5.28 -20.73
N HIS A 160 -6.54 -5.78 -19.96
CA HIS A 160 -6.42 -5.53 -18.52
C HIS A 160 -6.34 -4.02 -18.19
N VAL A 161 -6.71 -3.65 -16.95
CA VAL A 161 -6.52 -2.28 -16.45
C VAL A 161 -5.17 -2.13 -15.75
N SER A 162 -4.85 -3.06 -14.85
CA SER A 162 -3.59 -3.09 -14.12
C SER A 162 -3.23 -4.51 -13.72
N PHE A 163 -1.92 -4.80 -13.66
CA PHE A 163 -1.38 -6.00 -13.01
C PHE A 163 -1.19 -5.82 -11.50
N VAL A 164 -1.15 -4.58 -11.02
CA VAL A 164 -0.91 -4.21 -9.62
C VAL A 164 -2.12 -3.47 -9.10
N TRP A 165 -2.74 -4.01 -8.05
CA TRP A 165 -3.92 -3.43 -7.41
C TRP A 165 -3.58 -3.11 -5.95
N GLY A 166 -4.12 -2.00 -5.45
CA GLY A 166 -3.72 -1.44 -4.17
C GLY A 166 -4.35 -2.12 -2.95
N ASP A 167 -5.27 -3.06 -3.15
CA ASP A 167 -5.92 -3.75 -2.04
C ASP A 167 -6.49 -5.13 -2.39
N THR A 168 -6.34 -6.03 -1.44
CA THR A 168 -6.96 -7.37 -1.41
C THR A 168 -7.58 -7.70 -0.04
N GLN A 169 -7.39 -6.82 0.94
CA GLN A 169 -7.65 -7.07 2.35
C GLN A 169 -8.81 -6.20 2.84
N ARG A 170 -8.71 -4.88 2.69
CA ARG A 170 -9.70 -3.90 3.17
C ARG A 170 -11.06 -4.13 2.51
N VAL A 171 -11.07 -4.50 1.23
CA VAL A 171 -12.30 -4.84 0.49
C VAL A 171 -13.10 -5.95 1.16
N GLN A 172 -12.46 -6.91 1.83
CA GLN A 172 -13.16 -7.98 2.54
C GLN A 172 -13.88 -7.45 3.77
N ARG A 173 -13.25 -6.51 4.50
CA ARG A 173 -13.88 -5.84 5.64
C ARG A 173 -15.02 -4.95 5.19
N TRP A 174 -14.81 -4.17 4.13
CA TRP A 174 -15.85 -3.34 3.52
C TRP A 174 -17.05 -4.19 3.08
N GLN A 175 -16.84 -5.25 2.30
CA GLN A 175 -17.89 -6.16 1.85
C GLN A 175 -18.70 -6.71 3.01
N ARG A 176 -18.03 -7.20 4.07
CA ARG A 176 -18.71 -7.71 5.26
C ARG A 176 -19.59 -6.65 5.92
N LEU A 177 -19.07 -5.43 6.12
CA LEU A 177 -19.86 -4.35 6.74
C LEU A 177 -21.05 -3.92 5.88
N MET A 178 -20.89 -3.90 4.55
CA MET A 178 -21.95 -3.54 3.61
C MET A 178 -22.99 -4.64 3.42
N GLN A 179 -22.62 -5.91 3.58
CA GLN A 179 -23.53 -7.05 3.43
C GLN A 179 -24.26 -7.42 4.72
N ASN A 180 -23.76 -6.99 5.88
CA ASN A 180 -24.37 -7.26 7.18
C ASN A 180 -25.67 -6.49 7.44
N ARG A 181 -26.04 -5.55 6.56
CA ARG A 181 -27.21 -4.68 6.71
C ARG A 181 -27.89 -4.53 5.35
N GLU A 182 -29.22 -4.67 5.31
CA GLU A 182 -29.98 -4.40 4.08
C GLU A 182 -30.16 -2.91 3.82
N VAL A 183 -30.20 -2.10 4.90
CA VAL A 183 -30.40 -0.66 4.85
C VAL A 183 -29.24 0.04 5.56
N HIS A 184 -28.61 0.98 4.87
CA HIS A 184 -27.53 1.80 5.40
C HIS A 184 -28.03 3.18 5.79
N THR A 185 -27.64 3.63 6.97
CA THR A 185 -27.78 5.02 7.43
C THR A 185 -26.48 5.78 7.22
N ARG A 186 -26.52 7.12 7.28
CA ARG A 186 -25.30 7.95 7.33
C ARG A 186 -24.34 7.47 8.42
N ASP A 187 -24.86 7.18 9.60
CA ASP A 187 -24.03 6.76 10.74
C ASP A 187 -23.38 5.39 10.49
N SER A 188 -24.08 4.47 9.81
CA SER A 188 -23.50 3.19 9.39
C SER A 188 -22.32 3.33 8.41
N PHE A 189 -22.31 4.38 7.58
CA PHE A 189 -21.19 4.68 6.69
C PHE A 189 -20.03 5.35 7.44
N ILE A 190 -20.34 6.22 8.41
CA ILE A 190 -19.32 6.81 9.31
C ILE A 190 -18.62 5.70 10.09
N GLU A 191 -19.37 4.74 10.65
CA GLU A 191 -18.81 3.55 11.30
C GLU A 191 -17.86 2.78 10.38
N ALA A 192 -18.24 2.56 9.11
CA ALA A 192 -17.40 1.85 8.15
C ALA A 192 -16.11 2.63 7.80
N GLN A 193 -16.19 3.96 7.69
CA GLN A 193 -15.01 4.81 7.42
C GLN A 193 -14.03 4.86 8.61
N LEU A 194 -14.56 4.74 9.83
CA LEU A 194 -13.79 4.73 11.08
C LEU A 194 -13.46 3.31 11.57
N ASP A 195 -13.67 2.28 10.74
CA ASP A 195 -13.42 0.90 11.14
C ASP A 195 -11.92 0.60 11.16
N THR A 196 -11.41 0.30 12.36
CA THR A 196 -10.01 0.04 12.67
C THR A 196 -9.68 -1.45 12.72
N VAL A 197 -10.64 -2.33 12.37
CA VAL A 197 -10.44 -3.78 12.42
C VAL A 197 -9.62 -4.22 11.20
N SER A 198 -8.48 -4.85 11.45
CA SER A 198 -7.60 -5.39 10.41
C SER A 198 -8.04 -6.81 10.01
N PRO A 199 -8.68 -7.02 8.83
CA PRO A 199 -8.90 -8.35 8.27
C PRO A 199 -7.61 -9.15 8.16
N THR A 200 -6.50 -8.50 7.84
CA THR A 200 -5.19 -9.14 7.76
C THR A 200 -4.72 -9.66 9.11
N ALA A 201 -4.87 -8.88 10.19
CA ALA A 201 -4.51 -9.35 11.52
C ALA A 201 -5.34 -10.57 11.92
N ARG A 202 -6.66 -10.53 11.67
CA ARG A 202 -7.54 -11.67 11.93
C ARG A 202 -7.23 -12.92 11.10
N ALA A 203 -6.65 -12.76 9.92
CA ALA A 203 -6.29 -13.87 9.05
C ALA A 203 -4.90 -14.46 9.37
N LEU A 204 -3.91 -13.59 9.59
CA LEU A 204 -2.52 -14.00 9.79
C LEU A 204 -2.23 -14.41 11.24
N LEU A 205 -2.79 -13.72 12.23
CA LEU A 205 -2.45 -13.98 13.63
C LEU A 205 -2.74 -15.43 14.04
N PRO A 206 -3.91 -16.02 13.71
CA PRO A 206 -4.17 -17.44 13.99
C PRO A 206 -3.18 -18.39 13.31
N LEU A 207 -2.66 -18.00 12.14
CA LEU A 207 -1.78 -18.81 11.31
C LEU A 207 -0.34 -18.80 11.85
N ILE A 208 0.18 -17.62 12.20
CA ILE A 208 1.55 -17.45 12.69
C ILE A 208 1.69 -17.82 14.18
N GLY A 209 0.62 -17.68 14.95
CA GLY A 209 0.60 -17.99 16.39
C GLY A 209 0.19 -19.42 16.75
N ALA A 210 -0.33 -20.20 15.79
CA ALA A 210 -0.97 -21.51 16.04
C ALA A 210 -0.17 -22.45 16.96
N GLU A 211 1.14 -22.59 16.71
CA GLU A 211 2.01 -23.50 17.46
C GLU A 211 2.73 -22.82 18.64
N LEU A 212 2.53 -21.52 18.82
CA LEU A 212 3.15 -20.74 19.90
C LEU A 212 2.20 -20.56 21.09
N TRP A 213 0.89 -20.54 20.84
CA TRP A 213 -0.10 -20.47 21.92
C TRP A 213 -0.22 -21.78 22.67
N PHE A 214 -0.24 -21.68 24.00
CA PHE A 214 -0.50 -22.80 24.91
C PHE A 214 0.52 -23.95 24.84
N THR A 215 1.67 -23.77 24.18
CA THR A 215 2.75 -24.77 24.06
C THR A 215 3.99 -24.44 24.91
N GLY A 216 4.07 -23.24 25.47
CA GLY A 216 5.23 -22.78 26.25
C GLY A 216 5.32 -23.36 27.66
N GLU A 217 6.55 -23.65 28.11
CA GLU A 217 6.85 -24.01 29.50
C GLU A 217 6.87 -22.77 30.41
N ALA A 218 6.58 -22.92 31.70
CA ALA A 218 6.62 -21.81 32.63
C ALA A 218 8.00 -21.12 32.62
N ALA A 219 8.03 -19.82 32.33
CA ALA A 219 9.26 -19.03 32.26
C ALA A 219 9.35 -18.03 33.44
N PRO A 220 10.53 -17.83 34.05
CA PRO A 220 10.71 -16.83 35.09
C PRO A 220 10.43 -15.41 34.60
N ASP A 221 10.01 -14.52 35.51
CA ASP A 221 9.87 -13.11 35.17
C ASP A 221 11.21 -12.49 34.76
N GLY A 222 11.17 -11.65 33.72
CA GLY A 222 12.34 -10.98 33.15
C GLY A 222 13.06 -11.75 32.04
N THR A 223 12.65 -12.97 31.70
CA THR A 223 13.26 -13.69 30.56
C THR A 223 12.57 -13.41 29.22
N PRO A 224 13.25 -13.62 28.08
CA PRO A 224 12.65 -13.52 26.75
C PRO A 224 11.44 -14.45 26.56
N GLU A 225 11.47 -15.65 27.10
CA GLU A 225 10.38 -16.64 27.02
C GLU A 225 9.14 -16.13 27.74
N ARG A 226 9.31 -15.46 28.90
CA ARG A 226 8.21 -14.86 29.63
C ARG A 226 7.62 -13.66 28.92
N GLN A 227 8.46 -12.82 28.29
CA GLN A 227 8.00 -11.72 27.44
C GLN A 227 7.18 -12.24 26.26
N ARG A 228 7.64 -13.31 25.60
CA ARG A 228 6.91 -13.97 24.52
C ARG A 228 5.54 -14.48 24.97
N GLN A 229 5.45 -15.13 26.12
CA GLN A 229 4.18 -15.60 26.69
C GLN A 229 3.20 -14.45 26.90
N ARG A 230 3.63 -13.36 27.54
CA ARG A 230 2.79 -12.18 27.77
C ARG A 230 2.31 -11.57 26.46
N ALA A 231 3.20 -11.46 25.46
CA ALA A 231 2.83 -10.96 24.13
C ALA A 231 1.77 -11.85 23.47
N LEU A 232 1.95 -13.17 23.52
CA LEU A 232 1.01 -14.13 22.95
C LEU A 232 -0.34 -14.13 23.69
N ASP A 233 -0.35 -13.96 25.01
CA ASP A 233 -1.56 -13.87 25.84
C ASP A 233 -2.37 -12.61 25.49
N LEU A 234 -1.71 -11.46 25.34
CA LEU A 234 -2.33 -10.22 24.87
C LEU A 234 -2.95 -10.42 23.48
N LEU A 235 -2.17 -10.97 22.55
CA LEU A 235 -2.61 -11.20 21.16
C LEU A 235 -3.74 -12.25 21.04
N ALA A 236 -3.80 -13.25 21.93
CA ALA A 236 -4.85 -14.27 21.91
C ALA A 236 -6.24 -13.70 22.19
N GLY A 237 -6.33 -12.66 23.04
CA GLY A 237 -7.58 -11.97 23.35
C GLY A 237 -7.94 -10.85 22.38
N TRP A 238 -7.03 -10.51 21.46
CA TRP A 238 -7.17 -9.32 20.62
C TRP A 238 -8.13 -9.54 19.44
N SER A 239 -9.02 -8.57 19.24
CA SER A 239 -10.04 -8.61 18.18
C SER A 239 -9.50 -8.25 16.79
N GLY A 240 -8.22 -7.90 16.65
CA GLY A 240 -7.65 -7.32 15.43
C GLY A 240 -7.96 -5.83 15.26
N GLU A 241 -8.52 -5.17 16.27
CA GLU A 241 -8.78 -3.73 16.28
C GLU A 241 -7.49 -2.93 16.50
N MET A 242 -7.08 -2.15 15.49
CA MET A 242 -5.88 -1.30 15.53
C MET A 242 -6.13 -0.01 16.32
N ASN A 243 -6.58 -0.13 17.56
CA ASN A 243 -6.93 0.99 18.43
C ASN A 243 -5.67 1.67 19.00
N GLU A 244 -5.63 3.00 18.96
CA GLU A 244 -4.48 3.79 19.42
C GLU A 244 -4.13 3.65 20.91
N HIS A 245 -5.07 3.18 21.73
CA HIS A 245 -4.87 3.00 23.16
C HIS A 245 -4.42 1.59 23.55
N LEU A 246 -4.39 0.65 22.60
CA LEU A 246 -4.10 -0.76 22.85
C LEU A 246 -2.62 -1.10 22.61
N PRO A 247 -2.04 -2.06 23.37
CA PRO A 247 -0.70 -2.58 23.13
C PRO A 247 -0.62 -3.56 21.96
N GLU A 248 -1.65 -4.38 21.75
CA GLU A 248 -1.67 -5.50 20.80
C GLU A 248 -1.39 -5.08 19.35
N PRO A 249 -1.90 -3.95 18.84
CA PRO A 249 -1.60 -3.51 17.48
C PRO A 249 -0.11 -3.28 17.23
N LEU A 250 0.62 -2.74 18.22
CA LEU A 250 2.06 -2.51 18.10
C LEU A 250 2.83 -3.83 18.10
N ILE A 251 2.48 -4.74 19.01
CA ILE A 251 3.09 -6.08 19.09
C ILE A 251 2.87 -6.82 17.77
N TYR A 252 1.63 -6.84 17.26
CA TYR A 252 1.29 -7.46 15.99
C TYR A 252 2.07 -6.84 14.83
N ALA A 253 2.06 -5.50 14.69
CA ALA A 253 2.71 -4.81 13.58
C ALA A 253 4.22 -5.03 13.55
N ALA A 254 4.88 -4.99 14.72
CA ALA A 254 6.29 -5.31 14.87
C ALA A 254 6.57 -6.78 14.50
N TRP A 255 5.74 -7.70 14.96
CA TRP A 255 5.89 -9.13 14.70
C TRP A 255 5.76 -9.47 13.21
N VAL A 256 4.70 -9.01 12.53
CA VAL A 256 4.53 -9.33 11.10
C VAL A 256 5.57 -8.65 10.22
N ARG A 257 6.11 -7.49 10.64
CA ARG A 257 7.23 -6.82 9.96
C ARG A 257 8.51 -7.65 10.09
N ALA A 258 8.88 -8.06 11.31
CA ALA A 258 10.04 -8.90 11.55
C ALA A 258 9.91 -10.27 10.86
N LEU A 259 8.68 -10.82 10.82
CA LEU A 259 8.42 -12.08 10.15
C LEU A 259 8.65 -11.98 8.65
N GLN A 260 8.07 -10.98 7.98
CA GLN A 260 8.32 -10.80 6.55
C GLN A 260 9.82 -10.64 6.28
N ASP A 261 10.53 -9.86 7.10
CA ASP A 261 11.95 -9.65 6.95
C ASP A 261 12.74 -10.98 6.98
N ARG A 262 12.46 -11.82 7.98
CA ARG A 262 13.06 -13.17 8.08
C ARG A 262 12.74 -14.05 6.88
N LEU A 263 11.52 -13.98 6.36
CA LEU A 263 11.06 -14.81 5.24
C LEU A 263 11.64 -14.40 3.88
N ILE A 264 12.20 -13.21 3.73
CA ILE A 264 12.67 -12.73 2.41
C ILE A 264 14.15 -12.38 2.36
N ARG A 265 14.78 -12.17 3.51
CA ARG A 265 16.13 -11.59 3.58
C ARG A 265 17.20 -12.52 3.04
N ASP A 266 17.08 -13.83 3.23
CA ASP A 266 18.02 -14.80 2.67
C ASP A 266 17.91 -14.86 1.13
N GLU A 267 16.69 -14.91 0.60
CA GLU A 267 16.45 -15.12 -0.81
C GLU A 267 16.64 -13.86 -1.65
N LEU A 268 16.26 -12.69 -1.11
CA LEU A 268 16.32 -11.41 -1.81
C LEU A 268 17.57 -10.60 -1.47
N GLY A 269 18.26 -10.92 -0.37
CA GLY A 269 19.45 -10.20 0.08
C GLY A 269 19.17 -8.69 0.22
N PRO A 270 19.98 -7.82 -0.40
CA PRO A 270 19.77 -6.36 -0.33
C PRO A 270 18.39 -5.90 -0.84
N LEU A 271 17.76 -6.64 -1.75
CA LEU A 271 16.44 -6.27 -2.30
C LEU A 271 15.32 -6.38 -1.25
N ALA A 272 15.54 -7.09 -0.14
CA ALA A 272 14.58 -7.16 0.97
C ALA A 272 14.23 -5.76 1.52
N GLU A 273 15.16 -4.79 1.45
CA GLU A 273 14.94 -3.42 1.94
C GLU A 273 13.89 -2.64 1.13
N GLU A 274 13.62 -3.05 -0.12
CA GLU A 274 12.57 -2.46 -0.95
C GLU A 274 11.16 -2.88 -0.51
N PHE A 275 11.03 -3.94 0.30
CA PHE A 275 9.76 -4.46 0.81
C PHE A 275 9.40 -3.82 2.15
N THR A 276 9.00 -2.56 2.08
CA THR A 276 8.80 -1.69 3.25
C THR A 276 7.49 -1.94 4.01
N HIS A 277 6.50 -2.56 3.35
CA HIS A 277 5.20 -2.95 3.93
C HIS A 277 4.99 -4.46 3.86
N VAL A 278 4.27 -4.98 4.84
CA VAL A 278 3.90 -6.40 4.91
C VAL A 278 3.06 -6.78 3.69
N GLN A 279 3.35 -7.92 3.09
CA GLN A 279 2.67 -8.55 1.97
C GLN A 279 1.83 -9.72 2.49
N PRO A 280 0.55 -9.51 2.85
CA PRO A 280 -0.21 -10.51 3.61
C PRO A 280 -0.43 -11.80 2.85
N LEU A 281 -0.69 -11.70 1.55
CA LEU A 281 -0.88 -12.88 0.69
C LEU A 281 0.40 -13.70 0.55
N PHE A 282 1.58 -13.07 0.63
CA PHE A 282 2.85 -13.79 0.61
C PHE A 282 3.02 -14.58 1.91
N VAL A 283 2.85 -13.94 3.07
CA VAL A 283 2.94 -14.61 4.39
C VAL A 283 1.93 -15.74 4.50
N GLU A 284 0.67 -15.50 4.13
CA GLU A 284 -0.36 -16.55 4.15
C GLU A 284 0.00 -17.73 3.26
N ARG A 285 0.49 -17.47 2.04
CA ARG A 285 0.89 -18.54 1.11
C ARG A 285 2.07 -19.34 1.64
N ALA A 286 3.05 -18.71 2.27
CA ALA A 286 4.19 -19.40 2.87
C ALA A 286 3.74 -20.36 3.98
N PHE A 287 2.94 -19.85 4.93
CA PHE A 287 2.47 -20.64 6.07
C PHE A 287 1.44 -21.72 5.70
N ARG A 288 0.66 -21.53 4.63
CA ARG A 288 -0.25 -22.55 4.09
C ARG A 288 0.39 -23.49 3.07
N ASP A 289 1.69 -23.34 2.81
CA ASP A 289 2.45 -24.05 1.79
C ASP A 289 1.79 -24.05 0.39
N VAL A 290 1.23 -22.91 -0.02
CA VAL A 290 0.53 -22.82 -1.30
C VAL A 290 1.54 -22.95 -2.43
N GLN A 291 1.49 -24.08 -3.13
CA GLN A 291 2.40 -24.42 -4.24
C GLN A 291 3.88 -24.51 -3.80
N GLY A 292 4.16 -25.08 -2.62
CA GLY A 292 5.53 -25.25 -2.12
C GLY A 292 6.15 -23.95 -1.61
N ALA A 293 5.32 -23.02 -1.13
CA ALA A 293 5.75 -21.71 -0.66
C ALA A 293 6.33 -21.75 0.77
N SER A 294 6.20 -22.86 1.50
CA SER A 294 6.85 -23.02 2.81
C SER A 294 8.37 -22.94 2.74
N LYS A 295 8.97 -23.12 1.56
CA LYS A 295 10.41 -22.96 1.31
C LYS A 295 10.98 -21.58 1.68
N TRP A 296 10.14 -20.54 1.76
CA TRP A 296 10.55 -19.19 2.19
C TRP A 296 10.76 -19.08 3.71
N CYS A 297 10.43 -20.13 4.46
CA CYS A 297 10.65 -20.21 5.89
C CYS A 297 11.99 -20.88 6.24
N ASP A 298 12.66 -21.49 5.26
CA ASP A 298 13.93 -22.19 5.41
C ASP A 298 15.08 -21.22 5.15
N VAL A 299 16.05 -21.11 6.07
CA VAL A 299 17.21 -20.24 5.88
C VAL A 299 18.28 -21.03 5.14
N ARG A 300 18.54 -20.73 3.87
CA ARG A 300 19.39 -21.60 3.03
C ARG A 300 20.84 -21.74 3.49
N GLN A 301 21.33 -20.82 4.34
CA GLN A 301 22.68 -20.90 4.91
C GLN A 301 22.75 -21.63 6.26
N SER A 302 21.60 -21.98 6.87
CA SER A 302 21.56 -22.73 8.11
C SER A 302 21.81 -24.23 7.85
N ALA A 303 22.26 -24.94 8.88
CA ALA A 303 22.37 -26.40 8.86
C ALA A 303 21.03 -27.11 9.15
N PRO A 304 20.21 -26.68 10.13
CA PRO A 304 18.86 -27.23 10.32
C PRO A 304 17.87 -26.59 9.36
N VAL A 305 16.93 -27.36 8.81
CA VAL A 305 15.82 -26.80 8.02
C VAL A 305 14.80 -26.20 8.98
N GLU A 306 14.65 -24.88 8.98
CA GLU A 306 13.68 -24.19 9.81
C GLU A 306 12.25 -24.30 9.24
N THR A 307 11.27 -24.40 10.13
CA THR A 307 9.86 -24.36 9.77
C THR A 307 9.31 -22.93 9.80
N CYS A 308 8.14 -22.71 9.20
CA CYS A 308 7.44 -21.42 9.35
C CYS A 308 7.11 -21.09 10.81
N HIS A 309 6.94 -22.11 11.67
CA HIS A 309 6.71 -21.92 13.10
C HIS A 309 7.98 -21.47 13.82
N ASP A 310 9.15 -22.00 13.45
CA ASP A 310 10.44 -21.52 13.93
C ASP A 310 10.65 -20.05 13.55
N MET A 311 10.36 -19.69 12.29
CA MET A 311 10.44 -18.32 11.82
C MET A 311 9.46 -17.39 12.54
N ALA A 312 8.22 -17.83 12.78
CA ALA A 312 7.25 -17.06 13.55
C ALA A 312 7.75 -16.80 14.97
N ARG A 313 8.31 -17.81 15.64
CA ARG A 313 8.86 -17.68 17.00
C ARG A 313 10.03 -16.71 17.04
N LEU A 314 10.99 -16.86 16.14
CA LEU A 314 12.18 -16.01 16.07
C LEU A 314 11.83 -14.57 15.67
N ALA A 315 10.87 -14.39 14.77
CA ALA A 315 10.35 -13.06 14.42
C ALA A 315 9.68 -12.36 15.60
N LEU A 316 8.98 -13.11 16.46
CA LEU A 316 8.39 -12.54 17.67
C LEU A 316 9.47 -12.08 18.66
N ASP A 317 10.58 -12.81 18.77
CA ASP A 317 11.73 -12.39 19.57
C ASP A 317 12.34 -11.07 19.05
N ASP A 318 12.56 -10.98 17.75
CA ASP A 318 13.10 -9.75 17.15
C ASP A 318 12.16 -8.55 17.37
N ALA A 319 10.86 -8.78 17.22
CA ALA A 319 9.85 -7.74 17.43
C ALA A 319 9.83 -7.27 18.89
N LEU A 320 9.88 -8.20 19.85
CA LEU A 320 9.93 -7.86 21.27
C LEU A 320 11.24 -7.19 21.66
N LEU A 321 12.37 -7.60 21.08
CA LEU A 321 13.65 -6.93 21.27
C LEU A 321 13.55 -5.46 20.80
N TRP A 322 13.05 -5.24 19.59
CA TRP A 322 12.87 -3.89 19.04
C TRP A 322 11.92 -3.04 19.89
N ILE A 323 10.80 -3.62 20.35
CA ILE A 323 9.86 -2.95 21.26
C ILE A 323 10.56 -2.57 22.57
N ASN A 324 11.31 -3.50 23.17
CA ASN A 324 12.01 -3.28 24.43
C ASN A 324 13.03 -2.14 24.33
N GLU A 325 13.79 -2.09 23.24
CA GLU A 325 14.80 -1.05 22.99
C GLU A 325 14.16 0.32 22.70
N THR A 326 12.96 0.36 22.12
CA THR A 326 12.32 1.59 21.66
C THR A 326 11.33 2.17 22.67
N TRP A 327 10.52 1.32 23.32
CA TRP A 327 9.36 1.71 24.14
C TRP A 327 9.42 1.16 25.58
N GLY A 328 10.34 0.24 25.86
CA GLY A 328 10.49 -0.39 27.17
C GLY A 328 9.83 -1.76 27.26
N THR A 329 10.02 -2.43 28.41
CA THR A 329 9.73 -3.86 28.59
C THR A 329 8.35 -4.19 29.15
N GLN A 330 7.54 -3.17 29.47
CA GLN A 330 6.16 -3.35 29.95
C GLN A 330 5.21 -3.38 28.75
N LEU A 331 4.89 -4.58 28.25
CA LEU A 331 4.05 -4.73 27.06
C LEU A 331 2.63 -4.18 27.27
N GLU A 332 2.10 -4.32 28.49
CA GLU A 332 0.74 -3.91 28.83
C GLU A 332 0.55 -2.38 28.87
N SER A 333 1.64 -1.61 28.94
CA SER A 333 1.61 -0.14 28.91
C SER A 333 1.86 0.44 27.52
N LEU A 334 2.17 -0.40 26.52
CA LEU A 334 2.33 0.03 25.15
C LEU A 334 1.02 0.61 24.60
N ARG A 335 1.15 1.62 23.74
CA ARG A 335 0.03 2.22 23.04
C ARG A 335 0.37 2.35 21.57
N TRP A 336 -0.46 1.77 20.71
CA TRP A 336 -0.32 1.89 19.27
C TRP A 336 -0.18 3.34 18.82
N GLY A 337 -0.95 4.26 19.41
CA GLY A 337 -0.94 5.68 19.09
C GLY A 337 0.34 6.43 19.45
N ASP A 338 1.24 5.84 20.24
CA ASP A 338 2.55 6.43 20.52
C ASP A 338 3.52 6.16 19.35
N ALA A 339 3.40 4.98 18.72
CA ALA A 339 4.15 4.60 17.51
C ALA A 339 3.46 5.07 16.21
N HIS A 340 2.12 5.15 16.21
CA HIS A 340 1.30 5.44 15.04
C HIS A 340 0.68 6.83 15.14
N GLN A 341 1.48 7.83 14.76
CA GLN A 341 1.10 9.23 14.79
C GLN A 341 0.98 9.80 13.40
N ALA A 342 -0.10 10.53 13.13
CA ALA A 342 -0.21 11.40 11.98
C ALA A 342 0.76 12.58 12.16
N THR A 343 1.69 12.72 11.22
CA THR A 343 2.73 13.74 11.26
C THR A 343 2.43 14.86 10.26
N HIS A 344 2.20 16.07 10.74
CA HIS A 344 2.18 17.26 9.89
C HIS A 344 3.44 18.06 10.19
N ASP A 345 4.47 17.82 9.39
CA ASP A 345 5.77 18.48 9.52
C ASP A 345 5.78 19.77 8.70
N HIS A 346 6.13 20.88 9.34
CA HIS A 346 6.23 22.14 8.64
C HIS A 346 7.44 22.08 7.68
N PRO A 347 7.25 22.29 6.35
CA PRO A 347 8.30 22.03 5.36
C PRO A 347 9.62 22.81 5.56
N VAL A 348 9.53 24.02 6.14
CA VAL A 348 10.71 24.89 6.40
C VAL A 348 11.14 24.90 7.87
N LEU A 349 10.20 25.09 8.80
CA LEU A 349 10.48 25.29 10.22
C LEU A 349 10.47 24.00 11.04
N GLY A 350 10.07 22.87 10.45
CA GLY A 350 9.84 21.61 11.17
C GLY A 350 11.10 20.98 11.75
N ASP A 351 12.27 21.31 11.21
CA ASP A 351 13.57 20.85 11.71
C ASP A 351 14.29 21.90 12.56
N VAL A 352 13.75 23.12 12.66
CA VAL A 352 14.38 24.21 13.40
C VAL A 352 14.25 23.94 14.91
N PRO A 353 15.37 23.96 15.68
CA PRO A 353 15.33 23.78 17.13
C PRO A 353 14.32 24.73 17.78
N LEU A 354 13.60 24.24 18.78
CA LEU A 354 12.50 24.91 19.49
C LEU A 354 11.25 25.17 18.64
N LEU A 355 11.35 25.71 17.43
CA LEU A 355 10.20 25.99 16.58
C LEU A 355 9.42 24.73 16.19
N ARG A 356 10.13 23.61 15.98
CA ARG A 356 9.54 22.31 15.67
C ARG A 356 8.40 21.90 16.60
N TYR A 357 8.46 22.29 17.88
CA TYR A 357 7.43 21.94 18.87
C TYR A 357 6.13 22.74 18.72
N PHE A 358 6.16 23.86 18.00
CA PHE A 358 4.99 24.72 17.76
C PHE A 358 4.42 24.54 16.35
N VAL A 359 5.28 24.22 15.37
CA VAL A 359 4.89 24.16 13.96
C VAL A 359 4.57 22.75 13.48
N ASN A 360 5.10 21.73 14.13
CA ASN A 360 4.78 20.35 13.80
C ASN A 360 3.58 19.89 14.61
N ILE A 361 2.62 19.26 13.95
CA ILE A 361 1.46 18.65 14.61
C ILE A 361 1.70 17.14 14.65
N ARG A 362 1.45 16.57 15.82
CA ARG A 362 1.47 15.13 16.08
C ARG A 362 0.13 14.74 16.68
N GLN A 363 -0.48 13.71 16.11
CA GLN A 363 -1.76 13.20 16.58
C GLN A 363 -1.69 11.68 16.58
N SER A 364 -1.91 11.05 17.73
CA SER A 364 -2.11 9.60 17.80
C SER A 364 -3.30 9.21 16.95
N THR A 365 -3.15 8.11 16.21
CA THR A 365 -4.20 7.61 15.34
C THR A 365 -4.44 6.12 15.54
N SER A 366 -5.70 5.73 15.48
CA SER A 366 -6.11 4.33 15.30
C SER A 366 -6.06 3.96 13.81
N GLY A 367 -6.23 2.68 13.50
CA GLY A 367 -6.17 2.16 12.13
C GLY A 367 -4.77 1.66 11.76
N GLY A 368 -4.56 1.42 10.48
CA GLY A 368 -3.33 0.87 9.93
C GLY A 368 -3.55 0.24 8.55
N ASP A 369 -2.45 -0.16 7.90
CA ASP A 369 -2.36 -0.43 6.44
C ASP A 369 -3.52 -1.24 5.83
N ASN A 370 -4.07 -2.20 6.59
CA ASN A 370 -5.09 -3.14 6.14
C ASN A 370 -6.48 -2.89 6.77
N THR A 371 -6.72 -1.76 7.42
CA THR A 371 -8.01 -1.34 7.99
C THR A 371 -8.77 -0.41 7.04
N LEU A 372 -10.08 -0.22 7.20
CA LEU A 372 -10.81 0.76 6.37
C LEU A 372 -10.40 2.18 6.73
N GLN A 373 -10.19 2.44 8.02
CA GLN A 373 -9.51 3.63 8.50
C GLN A 373 -7.99 3.54 8.23
N ARG A 374 -7.61 3.52 6.94
CA ARG A 374 -6.32 3.00 6.44
C ARG A 374 -5.07 3.52 7.16
N TRP A 375 -4.98 4.82 7.46
CA TRP A 375 -3.85 5.45 8.16
C TRP A 375 -2.51 4.74 7.91
N LEU A 376 -2.02 4.81 6.67
CA LEU A 376 -0.93 3.96 6.20
C LEU A 376 0.36 4.24 6.98
N THR A 377 1.05 3.20 7.43
CA THR A 377 2.35 3.30 8.06
C THR A 377 3.44 3.72 7.06
N ARG A 378 4.49 4.38 7.54
CA ARG A 378 5.64 4.84 6.74
C ARG A 378 6.43 3.67 6.13
N GLY A 379 6.54 2.56 6.85
CA GLY A 379 7.25 1.35 6.42
C GLY A 379 8.79 1.44 6.45
N THR A 380 9.37 2.61 6.68
CA THR A 380 10.83 2.85 6.62
C THR A 380 11.35 3.78 7.71
N GLY A 381 12.67 3.74 7.91
CA GLY A 381 13.39 4.62 8.83
C GLY A 381 13.17 4.28 10.31
N LYS A 382 13.51 5.23 11.19
CA LYS A 382 13.46 5.07 12.65
C LYS A 382 12.05 4.98 13.22
N ASP A 383 11.07 5.61 12.56
CA ASP A 383 9.67 5.64 12.96
C ASP A 383 8.83 4.95 11.87
N PRO A 384 8.98 3.63 11.67
CA PRO A 384 8.35 2.92 10.55
C PRO A 384 6.83 2.91 10.65
N PHE A 385 6.29 3.12 11.85
CA PHE A 385 4.86 3.12 12.12
C PHE A 385 4.23 4.51 12.08
N TYR A 386 4.94 5.60 11.79
CA TYR A 386 4.29 6.89 11.57
C TYR A 386 3.26 6.81 10.45
N ASN A 387 2.15 7.50 10.66
CA ASN A 387 1.03 7.53 9.75
C ASN A 387 1.26 8.61 8.69
N VAL A 388 1.35 8.17 7.43
CA VAL A 388 1.70 9.00 6.27
C VAL A 388 0.55 9.14 5.26
N HIS A 389 -0.65 8.65 5.57
CA HIS A 389 -1.77 8.69 4.64
C HIS A 389 -3.11 8.83 5.38
N GLY A 390 -4.01 9.67 4.88
CA GLY A 390 -5.34 9.87 5.47
C GLY A 390 -6.28 8.66 5.36
N ALA A 391 -7.46 8.79 5.97
CA ALA A 391 -8.60 7.92 5.70
C ALA A 391 -9.02 8.08 4.21
N GLY A 392 -8.98 7.00 3.45
CA GLY A 392 -9.25 6.99 2.00
C GLY A 392 -9.06 5.63 1.35
#